data_AF-A0A7K1UEP0-F1
#
_entry.id   AF-A0A7K1UEP0-F1
#
_cell.length_a   1.000
_cell.length_b   1.000
_cell.length_c   1.000
_cell.angle_alpha   90.00
_cell.angle_beta   90.00
_cell.angle_gamma   90.00
#
_symmetry.space_group_name_H-M   'P 1'
#
loop_
_entity.id
_entity.type
_entity.pdbx_description
1 polymer ?
#
loop_
_entity_poly.entity_id
_entity_poly.type
_entity_poly.pdbx_seq_one_letter_code
_entity_poly.pdbx_strand_id
1 'polypeptide(L)'
;MIDAQGNVKAYSGQGRLVGNLVAFLFVFGLLLGSMVILNFWDLDNAWWPGLGFLALYAGSFLVAKEVIGRSDTLEQQDLHGEHGEPLDAMASRQAESNAPRGERKAPAQSR
;
A
#
# COMPACT_ATOMS: atom_id res chain seq x y z
N MET A 1 5.36 -8.87 5.70
CA MET A 1 6.17 -9.86 4.96
C MET A 1 7.47 -9.21 4.49
N ILE A 2 8.58 -9.55 5.14
CA ILE A 2 9.92 -9.00 4.90
C ILE A 2 10.57 -9.73 3.71
N ASP A 3 11.31 -9.03 2.85
CA ASP A 3 12.06 -9.68 1.76
C ASP A 3 13.25 -10.50 2.30
N ALA A 4 13.91 -11.29 1.44
CA ALA A 4 15.07 -12.09 1.83
C ALA A 4 16.28 -11.25 2.32
N GLN A 5 16.19 -9.92 2.27
CA GLN A 5 17.21 -8.95 2.64
C GLN A 5 16.83 -8.11 3.88
N GLY A 6 15.71 -8.39 4.53
CA GLY A 6 15.33 -7.73 5.78
C GLY A 6 14.54 -6.41 5.61
N ASN A 7 14.16 -6.03 4.39
CA ASN A 7 13.47 -4.75 4.16
C ASN A 7 11.96 -4.88 4.28
N VAL A 8 11.34 -3.85 4.86
CA VAL A 8 9.88 -3.67 4.86
C VAL A 8 9.45 -3.45 3.42
N LYS A 9 8.73 -4.44 2.87
CA LYS A 9 8.26 -4.40 1.48
C LYS A 9 7.20 -3.33 1.35
N ALA A 10 7.57 -2.16 0.83
CA ALA A 10 6.61 -1.09 0.54
C ALA A 10 5.66 -1.59 -0.56
N TYR A 11 4.40 -1.85 -0.21
CA TYR A 11 3.47 -2.57 -1.09
C TYR A 11 2.86 -1.72 -2.22
N SER A 12 3.35 -0.50 -2.44
CA SER A 12 2.97 0.32 -3.59
C SER A 12 4.03 0.23 -4.69
N GLY A 13 4.02 -0.87 -5.45
CA GLY A 13 4.68 -0.92 -6.76
C GLY A 13 6.19 -1.22 -6.81
N GLN A 14 6.82 -1.68 -5.73
CA GLN A 14 8.22 -2.10 -5.79
C GLN A 14 8.39 -3.29 -6.78
N GLY A 15 8.98 -3.01 -7.94
CA GLY A 15 9.30 -3.99 -8.99
C GLY A 15 8.28 -4.17 -10.13
N ARG A 16 7.18 -3.38 -10.20
CA ARG A 16 6.13 -3.52 -11.25
C ARG A 16 5.93 -2.27 -12.09
N LEU A 17 7.01 -1.65 -12.57
CA LEU A 17 6.97 -0.43 -13.39
C LEU A 17 6.03 -0.56 -14.60
N VAL A 18 6.10 -1.67 -15.34
CA VAL A 18 5.26 -1.91 -16.52
C VAL A 18 3.77 -1.99 -16.13
N GLY A 19 3.45 -2.67 -15.03
CA GLY A 19 2.07 -2.78 -14.55
C GLY A 19 1.50 -1.43 -14.13
N ASN A 20 2.28 -0.62 -13.41
CA ASN A 20 1.89 0.73 -13.01
C ASN A 20 1.74 1.66 -14.22
N LEU A 21 2.62 1.53 -15.23
CA LEU A 21 2.52 2.32 -16.44
C LEU A 21 1.26 2.00 -17.24
N VAL A 22 0.92 0.71 -17.39
CA VAL A 22 -0.33 0.29 -18.05
C VAL A 22 -1.56 0.79 -17.29
N ALA A 23 -1.57 0.63 -15.97
CA ALA A 23 -2.64 1.16 -15.12
C ALA A 23 -2.81 2.67 -15.27
N PHE A 24 -1.69 3.41 -15.23
CA PHE A 24 -1.67 4.85 -15.44
C PHE A 24 -2.24 5.23 -16.81
N LEU A 25 -1.75 4.61 -17.89
CA LEU A 25 -2.21 4.92 -19.25
C LEU A 25 -3.69 4.61 -19.44
N PHE A 26 -4.20 3.55 -18.81
CA PHE A 26 -5.61 3.19 -18.86
C PHE A 26 -6.49 4.24 -18.17
N VAL A 27 -6.16 4.60 -16.92
CA VAL A 27 -6.89 5.62 -16.15
C VAL A 27 -6.80 6.98 -16.83
N PHE A 28 -5.61 7.34 -17.33
CA PHE A 28 -5.38 8.57 -18.06
C PHE A 28 -6.20 8.60 -19.36
N GLY A 29 -6.29 7.49 -20.08
CA GLY A 29 -7.13 7.34 -21.26
C GLY A 29 -8.61 7.54 -20.97
N LEU A 30 -9.12 7.02 -19.85
CA LEU A 30 -10.50 7.26 -19.41
C LEU A 30 -10.76 8.75 -19.12
N LEU A 31 -9.82 9.40 -18.44
CA LEU A 31 -9.91 10.83 -18.15
C LEU A 31 -9.91 11.67 -19.43
N LEU A 32 -8.99 11.41 -20.36
CA LEU A 32 -8.96 12.10 -21.66
C LEU A 32 -10.22 11.80 -22.48
N GLY A 33 -10.69 10.55 -22.48
CA GLY A 33 -11.95 10.17 -23.11
C GLY A 33 -13.13 10.97 -22.59
N SER A 34 -13.19 11.19 -21.27
CA SER A 34 -14.22 12.04 -20.66
C SER A 34 -14.14 13.49 -21.17
N MET A 35 -12.95 14.05 -21.40
CA MET A 35 -12.85 15.39 -21.98
C MET A 35 -13.23 15.41 -23.46
N VAL A 36 -12.81 14.41 -24.22
CA VAL A 36 -13.11 14.32 -25.66
C VAL A 36 -14.61 14.23 -25.90
N ILE A 37 -15.35 13.48 -25.08
CA ILE A 37 -16.79 13.30 -25.27
C ILE A 37 -17.58 14.62 -25.16
N LEU A 38 -17.06 15.60 -24.40
CA LEU A 38 -17.66 16.92 -24.27
C LEU A 38 -17.61 17.73 -25.58
N ASN A 39 -16.71 17.40 -26.52
CA ASN A 39 -16.69 18.05 -27.85
C ASN A 39 -17.92 17.69 -28.70
N PHE A 40 -18.64 16.63 -28.33
CA PHE A 40 -19.88 16.22 -28.97
C PHE A 40 -21.12 16.71 -28.21
N TRP A 41 -20.94 17.55 -27.19
CA TRP A 41 -22.04 18.10 -26.41
C TRP A 41 -22.79 19.15 -27.23
N ASP A 42 -24.01 18.80 -27.60
CA ASP A 42 -24.96 19.68 -28.26
C ASP A 42 -26.27 19.75 -27.46
N LEU A 43 -27.05 20.83 -27.59
CA LEU A 43 -28.32 21.00 -26.87
C LEU A 43 -29.40 20.03 -27.36
N ASP A 44 -29.39 19.69 -28.65
CA ASP A 44 -30.34 18.73 -29.23
C ASP A 44 -30.04 17.29 -28.78
N ASN A 45 -28.81 17.04 -28.31
CA ASN A 45 -28.38 15.73 -27.85
C ASN A 45 -27.46 15.80 -26.63
N ALA A 46 -27.88 16.51 -25.58
CA ALA A 46 -27.03 16.75 -24.41
C ALA A 46 -26.84 15.51 -23.51
N TRP A 47 -27.82 14.60 -23.53
CA TRP A 47 -27.87 13.47 -22.60
C TRP A 47 -26.79 12.42 -22.87
N TRP A 48 -26.53 12.06 -24.13
CA TRP A 48 -25.54 11.02 -24.46
C TRP A 48 -24.10 11.45 -24.13
N PRO A 49 -23.62 12.63 -24.57
CA PRO A 49 -22.32 13.16 -24.18
C PRO A 49 -22.23 13.39 -22.67
N GLY A 50 -23.31 13.89 -22.03
CA GLY A 50 -23.33 14.17 -20.61
C GLY A 50 -23.25 12.92 -19.73
N LEU A 51 -24.04 11.89 -20.01
CA LEU A 51 -23.97 10.61 -19.31
C LEU A 51 -22.65 9.90 -19.57
N GLY A 52 -22.16 9.96 -20.82
CA GLY A 52 -20.86 9.40 -21.17
C GLY A 52 -19.71 10.09 -20.42
N PHE A 53 -19.74 11.42 -20.30
CA PHE A 53 -18.79 12.18 -19.48
C PHE A 53 -18.83 11.74 -18.02
N LEU A 54 -20.03 11.72 -17.42
CA LEU A 54 -20.22 11.31 -16.02
C LEU A 54 -19.69 9.89 -15.77
N ALA A 55 -20.01 8.94 -16.65
CA ALA A 55 -19.58 7.56 -16.53
C ALA A 55 -18.06 7.40 -16.71
N LEU A 56 -17.47 8.02 -17.72
CA LEU A 56 -16.02 7.96 -17.96
C LEU A 56 -15.23 8.66 -16.86
N TYR A 57 -15.69 9.82 -16.41
CA TYR A 57 -15.06 10.59 -15.35
C TYR A 57 -15.13 9.82 -14.03
N ALA A 58 -16.33 9.41 -13.58
CA ALA A 58 -16.48 8.60 -12.37
C ALA A 58 -15.72 7.27 -12.46
N GLY A 59 -15.78 6.63 -13.63
CA GLY A 59 -15.05 5.40 -13.93
C GLY A 59 -13.54 5.55 -13.74
N SER A 60 -12.95 6.68 -14.17
CA SER A 60 -11.51 6.93 -13.97
C SER A 60 -11.12 6.92 -12.49
N PHE A 61 -11.94 7.50 -11.60
CA PHE A 61 -11.69 7.49 -10.15
C PHE A 61 -11.91 6.13 -9.52
N LEU A 62 -12.98 5.43 -9.91
CA LEU A 62 -13.27 4.10 -9.39
C LEU A 62 -12.17 3.10 -9.79
N VAL A 63 -11.76 3.11 -11.05
CA VAL A 63 -10.67 2.26 -11.54
C VAL A 63 -9.35 2.62 -10.86
N ALA A 64 -9.01 3.91 -10.76
CA ALA A 64 -7.79 4.32 -10.07
C ALA A 64 -7.76 3.83 -8.61
N LYS A 65 -8.89 3.95 -7.91
CA LYS A 65 -9.04 3.48 -6.53
C LYS A 65 -8.86 1.95 -6.41
N GLU A 66 -9.45 1.16 -7.31
CA GLU A 66 -9.31 -0.30 -7.28
C GLU A 66 -7.89 -0.75 -7.64
N VAL A 67 -7.22 -0.07 -8.58
CA VAL A 67 -5.89 -0.48 -9.05
C VAL A 67 -4.77 -0.04 -8.11
N ILE A 68 -4.86 1.16 -7.53
CA ILE A 68 -3.87 1.69 -6.58
C ILE A 68 -4.11 1.12 -5.16
N GLY A 69 -5.31 0.61 -4.90
CA GLY A 69 -5.72 0.11 -3.61
C GLY A 69 -6.07 1.25 -2.63
N ARG A 70 -6.92 0.95 -1.65
CA ARG A 70 -7.13 1.85 -0.51
C ARG A 70 -5.82 1.95 0.26
N SER A 71 -5.26 3.16 0.35
CA SER A 71 -4.13 3.46 1.23
C SER A 71 -4.45 3.21 2.72
N ASP A 72 -5.73 3.14 3.08
CA ASP A 72 -6.25 2.96 4.44
C ASP A 72 -6.47 1.48 4.82
N THR A 73 -6.15 0.53 3.94
CA THR A 73 -6.11 -0.90 4.27
C THR A 73 -4.69 -1.40 4.49
N LEU A 74 -3.73 -0.49 4.71
CA LEU A 74 -2.47 -0.85 5.34
C LEU A 74 -2.82 -1.36 6.72
N GLU A 75 -2.82 -2.67 6.84
CA GLU A 75 -3.20 -3.39 8.03
C GLU A 75 -2.53 -2.77 9.25
N GLN A 76 -3.33 -2.66 10.30
CA GLN A 76 -2.93 -2.63 11.69
C GLN A 76 -2.03 -3.83 12.10
N GLN A 77 -1.31 -4.47 11.17
CA GLN A 77 -0.53 -5.70 11.32
C GLN A 77 0.99 -5.48 11.36
N ASP A 78 1.51 -4.25 11.28
CA ASP A 78 2.97 -4.04 11.37
C ASP A 78 3.40 -2.89 12.30
N LEU A 79 2.53 -2.47 13.22
CA LEU A 79 2.94 -1.61 14.35
C LEU A 79 3.14 -2.39 15.66
N HIS A 80 2.65 -3.63 15.71
CA HIS A 80 2.94 -4.58 16.78
C HIS A 80 3.57 -5.80 16.13
N GLY A 81 4.91 -5.78 16.04
CA GLY A 81 5.70 -6.86 15.47
C GLY A 81 5.27 -8.20 16.04
N GLU A 82 4.55 -8.97 15.23
CA GLU A 82 4.25 -10.36 15.48
C GLU A 82 5.62 -11.09 15.48
N HIS A 83 6.13 -11.35 16.68
CA HIS A 83 7.44 -11.97 16.98
C HIS A 83 8.67 -11.04 17.01
N GLY A 84 8.50 -9.76 17.32
CA GLY A 84 9.58 -9.01 17.97
C GLY A 84 9.47 -9.22 19.47
N GLU A 85 10.46 -9.88 20.09
CA GLU A 85 10.58 -9.75 21.55
C GLU A 85 10.47 -8.27 21.93
N PRO A 86 9.77 -7.91 23.04
CA PRO A 86 9.63 -6.51 23.39
C PRO A 86 11.03 -5.88 23.46
N LEU A 87 11.16 -4.63 23.02
CA LEU A 87 12.46 -3.94 22.97
C LEU A 87 13.18 -4.05 24.33
N ASP A 88 12.41 -4.07 25.41
CA ASP A 88 12.84 -4.28 26.78
C ASP A 88 13.47 -5.66 27.02
N ALA A 89 12.96 -6.71 26.38
CA ALA A 89 13.54 -8.07 26.43
C ALA A 89 14.84 -8.19 25.63
N MET A 90 14.98 -7.47 24.50
CA MET A 90 16.25 -7.38 23.79
C MET A 90 17.29 -6.57 24.59
N ALA A 91 16.87 -5.43 25.16
CA ALA A 91 17.71 -4.56 25.98
C ALA A 91 18.21 -5.28 27.24
N SER A 92 17.34 -6.06 27.90
CA SER A 92 17.72 -6.84 29.08
C SER A 92 18.65 -8.00 28.76
N ARG A 93 18.47 -8.71 27.64
CA ARG A 93 19.43 -9.74 27.19
C ARG A 93 20.79 -9.17 26.83
N GLN A 94 20.82 -8.00 26.17
CA GLN A 94 22.08 -7.34 25.84
C GLN A 94 22.79 -6.82 27.10
N ALA A 95 22.05 -6.27 28.06
CA ALA A 95 22.58 -5.90 29.37
C ALA A 95 23.13 -7.12 30.14
N GLU A 96 22.44 -8.26 30.09
CA GLU A 96 22.88 -9.50 30.73
C GLU A 96 24.11 -10.12 30.06
N SER A 97 24.23 -10.01 28.74
CA SER A 97 25.42 -10.46 28.00
C SER A 97 26.68 -9.65 28.35
N ASN A 98 26.51 -8.37 28.66
CA ASN A 98 27.57 -7.45 29.05
C ASN A 98 27.88 -7.49 30.57
N ALA A 99 27.08 -8.19 31.37
CA ALA A 99 27.28 -8.27 32.81
C ALA A 99 28.54 -9.11 33.17
N PRO A 100 29.30 -8.70 34.20
CA PRO A 100 30.39 -9.48 34.77
C PRO A 100 29.92 -10.89 35.13
N ARG A 101 30.81 -11.88 34.96
CA ARG A 101 30.45 -13.31 35.01
C ARG A 101 29.77 -13.75 36.33
N GLY A 102 29.94 -12.99 37.42
CA GLY A 102 29.31 -13.25 38.72
C GLY A 102 27.90 -12.69 38.91
N GLU A 103 27.40 -11.86 37.98
CA GLU A 103 26.10 -11.14 38.10
C GLU A 103 25.05 -11.61 37.09
N ARG A 104 25.38 -12.55 36.20
CA ARG A 104 24.45 -13.11 35.20
C ARG A 104 23.42 -14.00 35.89
N LYS A 105 22.14 -13.89 35.51
CA LYS A 105 21.09 -14.76 36.05
C LYS A 105 21.13 -16.11 35.34
N ALA A 106 20.78 -17.18 36.07
CA ALA A 106 20.71 -18.51 35.49
C ALA A 106 19.52 -18.59 34.49
N PRO A 107 19.67 -19.29 33.35
CA PRO A 107 18.58 -19.44 32.40
C PRO A 107 17.40 -20.15 33.08
N ALA A 108 16.23 -19.50 33.07
CA ALA A 108 15.03 -20.09 33.63
C ALA A 108 14.71 -21.38 32.85
N GLN A 109 14.79 -22.52 33.54
CA GLN A 109 14.37 -23.80 32.98
C GLN A 109 12.86 -23.75 32.73
N SER A 110 12.47 -23.68 31.45
CA SER A 110 11.10 -23.95 31.02
C SER A 110 10.80 -25.42 31.25
N ARG A 111 9.87 -25.70 32.17
CA ARG A 111 9.20 -27.01 32.29
C ARG A 111 8.09 -27.12 31.27
#